data_AF-A0AAJ2P9P5-F1
#
_entry.id   AF-A0AAJ2P9P5-F1
#
_cell.length_a   1.000
_cell.length_b   1.000
_cell.length_c   1.000
_cell.angle_alpha   90.00
_cell.angle_beta   90.00
_cell.angle_gamma   90.00
#
_symmetry.space_group_name_H-M   'P 1'
#
loop_
_entity.id
_entity.type
_entity.pdbx_description
1 polymer ?
#
loop_
_entity_poly.entity_id
_entity_poly.type
_entity_poly.pdbx_seq_one_letter_code
_entity_poly.pdbx_strand_id
1 'polypeptide(L)'
;MVDTNLIVVIALLTTLIIGFLAYGFISNRLKLRRLKIEKAELKELSNKTLAIFLARIIVIIEKNIDLVSNFVVGANLKMSDVNNLARVHLEVLQNDQVVSQIIQTGYETEKIFFNNINILSKSKSNLWTKHNSKEINYFTDFASYLKKYDKTILGLFNDEKIRFLKYYSHLIADLKQKKFKLTSSQH
;
A
#
# COMPACT_ATOMS: atom_id res chain seq x y z
N MET A 1 10.96 71.02 -18.69
CA MET A 1 11.89 69.99 -19.21
C MET A 1 11.76 68.80 -18.30
N VAL A 2 11.49 67.60 -18.83
CA VAL A 2 11.48 66.40 -17.99
C VAL A 2 12.93 66.04 -17.72
N ASP A 3 13.30 65.93 -16.44
CA ASP A 3 14.68 65.61 -16.05
C ASP A 3 15.08 64.24 -16.58
N THR A 4 16.09 64.22 -17.46
CA THR A 4 16.64 63.00 -18.06
C THR A 4 17.03 61.95 -17.01
N ASN A 5 17.51 62.40 -15.85
CA ASN A 5 17.86 61.53 -14.72
C ASN A 5 16.63 60.81 -14.13
N LEU A 6 15.48 61.49 -14.05
CA LEU A 6 14.24 60.89 -13.55
C LEU A 6 13.73 59.80 -14.50
N ILE A 7 13.81 60.04 -15.82
CA ILE A 7 13.41 59.06 -16.85
C ILE A 7 14.27 57.80 -16.75
N VAL A 8 15.58 57.95 -16.60
CA VAL A 8 16.52 56.80 -16.47
C VAL A 8 16.21 55.97 -15.23
N VAL A 9 15.94 56.61 -14.08
CA VAL A 9 15.59 55.90 -12.83
C VAL A 9 14.27 55.15 -12.98
N ILE A 10 13.25 55.76 -13.58
CA ILE A 10 11.94 55.12 -13.81
C ILE A 10 12.08 53.90 -14.74
N ALA A 11 12.85 54.01 -15.82
CA ALA A 11 13.09 52.92 -16.76
C ALA A 11 13.83 51.74 -16.10
N LEU A 12 14.77 52.03 -15.20
CA LEU A 12 15.54 51.01 -14.49
C LEU A 12 14.67 50.27 -13.46
N LEU A 13 13.81 50.99 -12.73
CA LEU A 13 12.84 50.41 -11.80
C LEU A 13 11.80 49.54 -12.52
N THR A 14 11.26 50.00 -13.65
CA THR A 14 10.30 49.20 -14.43
C THR A 14 10.92 47.92 -14.96
N THR A 15 12.16 47.98 -15.46
CA THR A 15 12.88 46.79 -15.96
C THR A 15 13.12 45.79 -14.83
N LEU A 16 13.51 46.25 -13.62
CA LEU A 16 13.69 45.39 -12.45
C LEU A 16 12.38 44.72 -12.01
N ILE A 17 11.27 45.46 -11.98
CA ILE A 17 9.96 44.92 -11.62
C ILE A 17 9.52 43.85 -12.62
N ILE A 18 9.64 44.13 -13.92
CA ILE A 18 9.28 43.17 -14.98
C ILE A 18 10.16 41.92 -14.89
N GLY A 19 11.48 42.08 -14.69
CA GLY A 19 12.41 40.97 -14.52
C GLY A 19 12.08 40.10 -13.30
N PHE A 20 11.75 40.72 -12.17
CA PHE A 20 11.35 40.02 -10.94
C PHE A 20 10.06 39.22 -11.13
N LEU A 21 9.03 39.82 -11.74
CA LEU A 21 7.76 39.16 -12.02
C LEU A 21 7.91 38.00 -13.01
N ALA A 22 8.69 38.21 -14.08
CA ALA A 22 8.98 37.17 -15.07
C ALA A 22 9.72 35.98 -14.45
N TYR A 23 10.76 36.25 -13.63
CA TYR A 23 11.48 35.21 -12.90
C TYR A 23 10.59 34.46 -11.91
N GLY A 24 9.75 35.17 -11.16
CA GLY A 24 8.77 34.57 -10.25
C GLY A 24 7.83 33.61 -10.97
N PHE A 25 7.26 34.03 -12.11
CA PHE A 25 6.35 33.22 -12.90
C PHE A 25 7.03 31.97 -13.50
N ILE A 26 8.21 32.13 -14.09
CA ILE A 26 8.97 31.02 -14.70
C ILE A 26 9.41 30.03 -13.62
N SER A 27 9.97 30.50 -12.51
CA SER A 27 10.43 29.62 -11.43
C SER A 27 9.28 28.85 -10.80
N ASN A 28 8.11 29.48 -10.59
CA ASN A 28 6.92 28.78 -10.10
C ASN A 28 6.42 27.74 -11.10
N ARG A 29 6.37 28.06 -12.40
CA ARG A 29 5.94 27.10 -13.41
C ARG A 29 6.85 25.87 -13.48
N LEU A 30 8.17 26.06 -13.37
CA LEU A 30 9.14 24.98 -13.31
C LEU A 30 9.00 24.14 -12.03
N LYS A 31 8.86 24.78 -10.86
CA LYS A 31 8.62 24.11 -9.58
C LYS A 31 7.34 23.27 -9.64
N LEU A 32 6.23 23.82 -10.11
CA LEU A 32 4.96 23.11 -10.26
C LEU A 32 5.07 21.92 -11.22
N ARG A 33 5.84 22.05 -12.31
CA ARG A 33 6.05 20.93 -13.26
C ARG A 33 6.86 19.80 -12.60
N ARG A 34 7.92 20.12 -11.86
CA ARG A 34 8.69 19.11 -11.11
C ARG A 34 7.83 18.41 -10.07
N LEU A 35 7.08 19.16 -9.26
CA LEU A 35 6.17 18.59 -8.27
C LEU A 35 5.11 17.66 -8.89
N LYS A 36 4.61 17.98 -10.09
CA LYS A 36 3.67 17.11 -10.81
C LYS A 36 4.32 15.79 -11.24
N ILE A 37 5.57 15.81 -11.70
CA ILE A 37 6.32 14.62 -12.11
C ILE A 37 6.62 13.76 -10.88
N GLU A 38 7.17 14.35 -9.82
CA GLU A 38 7.46 13.66 -8.56
C GLU A 38 6.20 13.01 -7.98
N LYS A 39 5.06 13.72 -8.01
CA LYS A 39 3.77 13.17 -7.56
C LYS A 39 3.30 11.98 -8.39
N ALA A 40 3.54 12.01 -9.71
CA ALA A 40 3.18 10.90 -10.60
C ALA A 40 4.07 9.68 -10.35
N GLU A 41 5.38 9.88 -10.19
CA GLU A 41 6.34 8.83 -9.87
C GLU A 41 6.04 8.18 -8.51
N LEU A 42 5.75 8.98 -7.48
CA LEU A 42 5.31 8.49 -6.17
C LEU A 42 4.01 7.70 -6.27
N LYS A 43 3.07 8.13 -7.12
CA LYS A 43 1.81 7.40 -7.30
C LYS A 43 2.03 6.07 -8.00
N GLU A 44 2.90 6.02 -9.01
CA GLU A 44 3.27 4.77 -9.68
C GLU A 44 3.93 3.80 -8.70
N LEU A 45 4.88 4.28 -7.89
CA LEU A 45 5.53 3.48 -6.85
C LEU A 45 4.52 2.96 -5.83
N SER A 46 3.61 3.83 -5.35
CA SER A 46 2.52 3.45 -4.45
C SER A 46 1.66 2.34 -5.06
N ASN A 47 1.23 2.48 -6.33
CA ASN A 47 0.41 1.48 -6.99
C ASN A 47 1.12 0.13 -7.14
N LYS A 48 2.42 0.12 -7.46
CA LYS A 48 3.24 -1.10 -7.51
C LYS A 48 3.31 -1.78 -6.14
N THR A 49 3.57 -1.02 -5.09
CA THR A 49 3.63 -1.53 -3.72
C THR A 49 2.28 -2.06 -3.25
N LEU A 50 1.19 -1.35 -3.52
CA LEU A 50 -0.16 -1.80 -3.20
C LEU A 50 -0.50 -3.10 -3.93
N ALA A 51 -0.09 -3.28 -5.18
CA ALA A 51 -0.29 -4.52 -5.92
C ALA A 51 0.47 -5.70 -5.28
N ILE A 52 1.72 -5.48 -4.84
CA ILE A 52 2.50 -6.48 -4.11
C ILE A 52 1.79 -6.87 -2.80
N PHE A 53 1.35 -5.89 -2.00
CA PHE A 53 0.64 -6.18 -0.75
C PHE A 53 -0.70 -6.85 -0.98
N LEU A 54 -1.46 -6.40 -1.98
CA LEU A 54 -2.72 -7.02 -2.38
C LEU A 54 -2.52 -8.50 -2.73
N ALA A 55 -1.47 -8.84 -3.47
CA ALA A 55 -1.14 -10.23 -3.79
C ALA A 55 -0.92 -11.07 -2.53
N ARG A 56 -0.14 -10.56 -1.56
CA ARG A 56 0.12 -11.24 -0.29
C ARG A 56 -1.16 -11.41 0.54
N ILE A 57 -1.97 -10.36 0.66
CA ILE A 57 -3.22 -10.37 1.42
C ILE A 57 -4.19 -11.39 0.84
N ILE A 58 -4.35 -11.43 -0.49
CA ILE A 58 -5.19 -12.42 -1.17
C ILE A 58 -4.73 -13.85 -0.84
N VAL A 59 -3.43 -14.13 -0.88
CA VAL A 59 -2.91 -15.46 -0.50
C VAL A 59 -3.24 -15.79 0.95
N ILE A 60 -3.04 -14.84 1.88
CA ILE A 60 -3.35 -15.03 3.31
C ILE A 60 -4.83 -15.36 3.48
N ILE A 61 -5.73 -14.59 2.85
CA ILE A 61 -7.18 -14.80 2.92
C ILE A 61 -7.56 -16.17 2.35
N GLU A 62 -7.14 -16.48 1.11
CA GLU A 62 -7.46 -17.73 0.42
C GLU A 62 -6.99 -18.94 1.24
N LYS A 63 -5.76 -18.92 1.74
CA LYS A 63 -5.20 -20.01 2.54
C LYS A 63 -5.82 -20.11 3.92
N ASN A 64 -6.16 -19.00 4.54
CA ASN A 64 -6.82 -19.03 5.83
C ASN A 64 -8.23 -19.63 5.72
N ILE A 65 -9.00 -19.24 4.70
CA ILE A 65 -10.33 -19.82 4.44
C ILE A 65 -10.22 -21.34 4.25
N ASP A 66 -9.26 -21.79 3.43
CA ASP A 66 -8.99 -23.21 3.17
C ASP A 66 -8.58 -23.98 4.44
N LEU A 67 -7.76 -23.37 5.31
CA LEU A 67 -7.36 -23.97 6.58
C LEU A 67 -8.53 -24.10 7.56
N VAL A 68 -9.42 -23.11 7.60
CA VAL A 68 -10.58 -23.10 8.49
C VAL A 68 -11.64 -24.09 7.99
N SER A 69 -11.91 -24.14 6.69
CA SER A 69 -12.90 -25.07 6.12
C SER A 69 -12.49 -26.53 6.27
N ASN A 70 -11.19 -26.82 6.21
CA ASN A 70 -10.64 -28.18 6.36
C ASN A 70 -10.11 -28.45 7.78
N PHE A 71 -10.49 -27.63 8.76
CA PHE A 71 -9.99 -27.79 10.12
C PHE A 71 -10.60 -29.02 10.80
N VAL A 72 -9.76 -29.93 11.27
CA VAL A 72 -10.17 -31.11 12.04
C VAL A 72 -9.70 -30.97 13.49
N VAL A 73 -10.64 -31.09 14.43
CA VAL A 73 -10.35 -31.04 15.88
C VAL A 73 -9.46 -32.23 16.25
N GLY A 74 -8.31 -31.96 16.89
CA GLY A 74 -7.31 -32.98 17.23
C GLY A 74 -6.16 -33.14 16.23
N ALA A 75 -6.18 -32.38 15.12
CA ALA A 75 -5.04 -32.32 14.20
C ALA A 75 -3.81 -31.63 14.83
N ASN A 76 -2.63 -31.82 14.21
CA ASN A 76 -1.38 -31.19 14.66
C ASN A 76 -1.41 -29.65 14.64
N LEU A 77 -2.29 -29.06 13.83
CA LEU A 77 -2.46 -27.61 13.71
C LEU A 77 -3.63 -27.16 14.60
N LYS A 78 -3.39 -26.23 15.53
CA LYS A 78 -4.46 -25.67 16.37
C LYS A 78 -5.12 -24.48 15.68
N MET A 79 -6.39 -24.23 16.01
CA MET A 79 -7.11 -23.04 15.51
C MET A 79 -6.43 -21.73 15.96
N SER A 80 -5.76 -21.74 17.12
CA SER A 80 -4.93 -20.61 17.58
C SER A 80 -3.77 -20.33 16.63
N ASP A 81 -3.16 -21.38 16.07
CA ASP A 81 -2.01 -21.26 15.16
C ASP A 81 -2.46 -20.66 13.82
N VAL A 82 -3.62 -21.09 13.32
CA VAL A 82 -4.26 -20.51 12.12
C VAL A 82 -4.52 -19.01 12.32
N ASN A 83 -5.17 -18.65 13.43
CA ASN A 83 -5.44 -17.26 13.78
C ASN A 83 -4.18 -16.41 13.93
N ASN A 84 -3.18 -16.92 14.64
CA ASN A 84 -1.92 -16.20 14.84
C ASN A 84 -1.13 -16.05 13.55
N LEU A 85 -1.13 -17.08 12.69
CA LEU A 85 -0.41 -17.04 11.43
C LEU A 85 -0.91 -15.90 10.53
N ALA A 86 -2.22 -15.84 10.33
CA ALA A 86 -2.84 -14.80 9.53
C ALA A 86 -2.58 -13.40 10.13
N ARG A 87 -2.79 -13.26 11.45
CA ARG A 87 -2.58 -12.00 12.17
C ARG A 87 -1.16 -11.48 12.05
N VAL A 88 -0.15 -12.29 12.38
CA VAL A 88 1.26 -11.87 12.36
C VAL A 88 1.67 -11.39 10.98
N HIS A 89 1.27 -12.09 9.92
CA HIS A 89 1.63 -11.65 8.57
C HIS A 89 0.89 -10.40 8.12
N LEU A 90 -0.36 -10.20 8.53
CA LEU A 90 -1.06 -8.93 8.27
C LEU A 90 -0.49 -7.76 9.06
N GLU A 91 -0.07 -7.98 10.32
CA GLU A 91 0.62 -6.99 11.15
C GLU A 91 1.97 -6.58 10.56
N VAL A 92 2.76 -7.55 10.08
CA VAL A 92 4.04 -7.27 9.38
C VAL A 92 3.81 -6.38 8.16
N LEU A 93 2.76 -6.62 7.39
CA LEU A 93 2.43 -5.77 6.24
C LEU A 93 2.04 -4.35 6.66
N GLN A 94 1.34 -4.17 7.78
CA GLN A 94 0.96 -2.83 8.27
C GLN A 94 2.15 -2.04 8.81
N ASN A 95 3.08 -2.73 9.46
CA ASN A 95 4.24 -2.12 10.11
C ASN A 95 5.43 -1.92 9.16
N ASP A 96 5.28 -2.27 7.88
CA ASP A 96 6.32 -2.06 6.86
C ASP A 96 6.61 -0.55 6.72
N GLN A 97 7.89 -0.18 6.72
CA GLN A 97 8.31 1.22 6.63
C GLN A 97 7.76 1.91 5.37
N VAL A 98 7.61 1.17 4.27
CA VAL A 98 7.05 1.70 3.02
C VAL A 98 5.56 2.04 3.20
N VAL A 99 4.82 1.31 4.03
CA VAL A 99 3.41 1.62 4.33
C VAL A 99 3.28 2.95 5.03
N SER A 100 4.15 3.23 6.01
CA SER A 100 4.11 4.50 6.73
C SER A 100 4.30 5.70 5.79
N GLN A 101 5.18 5.56 4.79
CA GLN A 101 5.42 6.57 3.77
C GLN A 101 4.25 6.72 2.80
N ILE A 102 3.63 5.61 2.38
CA ILE A 102 2.46 5.63 1.49
C ILE A 102 1.28 6.32 2.18
N ILE A 103 0.98 5.99 3.43
CA ILE A 103 -0.12 6.61 4.20
C ILE A 103 0.09 8.13 4.34
N GLN A 104 1.33 8.58 4.54
CA GLN A 104 1.67 10.00 4.63
C GLN A 104 1.40 10.78 3.34
N THR A 105 1.32 10.13 2.18
CA THR A 105 0.98 10.82 0.91
C THR A 105 -0.45 11.36 0.88
N GLY A 106 -1.33 10.86 1.77
CA GLY A 106 -2.64 11.41 2.02
C GLY A 106 -3.75 10.98 1.05
N TYR A 107 -3.50 10.02 0.15
CA TYR A 107 -4.57 9.51 -0.73
C TYR A 107 -5.59 8.68 0.05
N GLU A 108 -6.87 9.02 -0.08
CA GLU A 108 -7.98 8.31 0.60
C GLU A 108 -8.04 6.82 0.25
N THR A 109 -7.70 6.45 -0.99
CA THR A 109 -7.68 5.04 -1.42
C THR A 109 -6.70 4.19 -0.60
N GLU A 110 -5.55 4.76 -0.22
CA GLU A 110 -4.53 4.06 0.56
C GLU A 110 -4.96 3.94 2.02
N LYS A 111 -5.58 4.98 2.58
CA LYS A 111 -6.17 4.91 3.92
C LYS A 111 -7.21 3.82 4.03
N ILE A 112 -8.12 3.72 3.06
CA ILE A 112 -9.13 2.66 3.00
C ILE A 112 -8.46 1.29 2.91
N PHE A 113 -7.44 1.14 2.06
CA PHE A 113 -6.70 -0.12 1.92
C PHE A 113 -6.14 -0.59 3.27
N PHE A 114 -5.36 0.25 3.95
CA PHE A 114 -4.73 -0.13 5.22
C PHE A 114 -5.73 -0.27 6.36
N ASN A 115 -6.83 0.48 6.36
CA ASN A 115 -7.89 0.30 7.35
C ASN A 115 -8.55 -1.08 7.24
N ASN A 116 -8.81 -1.56 6.03
CA ASN A 116 -9.34 -2.92 5.83
C ASN A 116 -8.36 -3.98 6.33
N ILE A 117 -7.04 -3.80 6.13
CA ILE A 117 -6.03 -4.74 6.68
C ILE A 117 -6.05 -4.71 8.22
N ASN A 118 -6.12 -3.52 8.83
CA ASN A 118 -6.15 -3.35 10.29
C ASN A 118 -7.38 -4.02 10.93
N ILE A 119 -8.54 -3.97 10.26
CA ILE A 119 -9.73 -4.69 10.71
C ILE A 119 -9.52 -6.21 10.63
N LEU A 120 -8.93 -6.71 9.54
CA LEU A 120 -8.64 -8.14 9.38
C LEU A 120 -7.59 -8.64 10.39
N SER A 121 -6.52 -7.89 10.65
CA SER A 121 -5.46 -8.31 11.58
C SER A 121 -5.95 -8.42 13.02
N LYS A 122 -6.86 -7.52 13.44
CA LYS A 122 -7.43 -7.51 14.80
C LYS A 122 -8.54 -8.53 15.02
N SER A 123 -9.16 -9.01 13.95
CA SER A 123 -10.23 -10.01 14.02
C SER A 123 -9.68 -11.43 13.97
N LYS A 124 -10.36 -12.36 14.65
CA LYS A 124 -9.97 -13.78 14.58
C LYS A 124 -10.25 -14.30 13.18
N SER A 125 -9.19 -14.74 12.49
CA SER A 125 -9.26 -15.15 11.10
C SER A 125 -10.24 -16.29 10.81
N ASN A 126 -10.49 -17.16 11.78
CA ASN A 126 -11.48 -18.23 11.68
C ASN A 126 -12.94 -17.72 11.64
N LEU A 127 -13.17 -16.44 11.87
CA LEU A 127 -14.49 -15.81 11.82
C LEU A 127 -14.63 -14.81 10.66
N TRP A 128 -13.61 -14.61 9.83
CA TRP A 128 -13.64 -13.57 8.80
C TRP A 128 -14.79 -13.73 7.82
N THR A 129 -15.10 -14.96 7.39
CA THR A 129 -16.21 -15.22 6.47
C THR A 129 -17.56 -14.77 7.02
N LYS A 130 -17.73 -14.75 8.35
CA LYS A 130 -18.96 -14.37 9.03
C LYS A 130 -19.00 -12.88 9.40
N HIS A 131 -17.88 -12.32 9.85
CA HIS A 131 -17.85 -10.99 10.46
C HIS A 131 -17.09 -9.94 9.65
N ASN A 132 -16.26 -10.36 8.70
CA ASN A 132 -15.36 -9.48 7.93
C ASN A 132 -15.49 -9.71 6.41
N SER A 133 -16.68 -10.09 5.96
CA SER A 133 -16.96 -10.32 4.55
C SER A 133 -16.78 -9.06 3.71
N LYS A 134 -17.05 -7.88 4.28
CA LYS A 134 -16.85 -6.58 3.60
C LYS A 134 -15.38 -6.33 3.28
N GLU A 135 -14.51 -6.55 4.26
CA GLU A 135 -13.07 -6.34 4.11
C GLU A 135 -12.46 -7.38 3.14
N ILE A 136 -12.90 -8.64 3.22
CA ILE A 136 -12.52 -9.68 2.24
C ILE A 136 -12.94 -9.25 0.83
N ASN A 137 -14.21 -8.87 0.66
CA ASN A 137 -14.76 -8.47 -0.63
C ASN A 137 -14.02 -7.27 -1.22
N TYR A 138 -13.64 -6.29 -0.39
CA TYR A 138 -12.81 -5.17 -0.82
C TYR A 138 -11.52 -5.64 -1.51
N PHE A 139 -10.76 -6.57 -0.90
CA PHE A 139 -9.52 -7.07 -1.50
C PHE A 139 -9.77 -7.91 -2.75
N THR A 140 -10.80 -8.77 -2.76
CA THR A 140 -11.12 -9.58 -3.94
C THR A 140 -11.60 -8.74 -5.12
N ASP A 141 -12.38 -7.70 -4.85
CA ASP A 141 -12.86 -6.76 -5.86
C ASP A 141 -11.71 -5.90 -6.39
N PHE A 142 -10.82 -5.45 -5.51
CA PHE A 142 -9.63 -4.70 -5.91
C PHE A 142 -8.71 -5.56 -6.79
N ALA A 143 -8.48 -6.82 -6.44
CA ALA A 143 -7.70 -7.74 -7.26
C ALA A 143 -8.36 -7.98 -8.63
N SER A 144 -9.70 -8.01 -8.68
CA SER A 144 -10.46 -8.15 -9.93
C SER A 144 -10.39 -6.90 -10.80
N TYR A 145 -10.40 -5.71 -10.19
CA TYR A 145 -10.20 -4.44 -10.88
C TYR A 145 -8.79 -4.32 -11.48
N LEU A 146 -7.77 -4.77 -10.74
CA LEU A 146 -6.37 -4.72 -11.18
C LEU A 146 -6.16 -5.44 -12.52
N LYS A 147 -6.87 -6.56 -12.75
CA LYS A 147 -6.84 -7.31 -14.01
C LYS A 147 -7.22 -6.49 -15.24
N LYS A 148 -7.98 -5.40 -15.05
CA LYS A 148 -8.50 -4.54 -16.13
C LYS A 148 -7.70 -3.25 -16.30
N TYR A 149 -6.77 -2.94 -15.40
CA TYR A 149 -6.20 -1.59 -15.28
C TYR A 149 -4.83 -1.45 -15.97
N ASP A 150 -3.83 -2.25 -15.56
CA ASP A 150 -2.45 -2.10 -16.04
C ASP A 150 -1.77 -3.47 -16.12
N LYS A 151 -1.26 -3.84 -17.31
CA LYS A 151 -0.62 -5.13 -17.57
C LYS A 151 0.69 -5.31 -16.79
N THR A 152 1.45 -4.24 -16.59
CA THR A 152 2.72 -4.27 -15.85
C THR A 152 2.46 -4.51 -14.37
N ILE A 153 1.52 -3.76 -13.80
CA ILE A 153 1.11 -3.93 -12.40
C ILE A 153 0.47 -5.31 -12.18
N LEU A 154 -0.33 -5.78 -13.14
CA LEU A 154 -0.90 -7.13 -13.11
C LEU A 154 0.18 -8.22 -13.14
N GLY A 155 1.22 -8.06 -13.95
CA GLY A 155 2.39 -8.95 -13.95
C GLY A 155 3.04 -9.04 -12.57
N LEU A 156 3.36 -7.88 -11.99
CA LEU A 156 3.93 -7.80 -10.63
C LEU A 156 3.04 -8.46 -9.56
N PHE A 157 1.73 -8.23 -9.63
CA PHE A 157 0.76 -8.86 -8.74
C PHE A 157 0.78 -10.39 -8.88
N ASN A 158 0.76 -10.92 -10.10
CA ASN A 158 0.73 -12.36 -10.34
C ASN A 158 2.04 -13.03 -9.91
N ASP A 159 3.18 -12.44 -10.24
CA ASP A 159 4.49 -12.95 -9.86
C ASP A 159 4.63 -12.99 -8.34
N GLU A 160 4.20 -11.92 -7.66
CA GLU A 160 4.22 -11.89 -6.20
C GLU A 160 3.24 -12.88 -5.59
N LYS A 161 2.04 -13.03 -6.17
CA LYS A 161 1.04 -14.00 -5.71
C LYS A 161 1.64 -15.41 -5.74
N ILE A 162 2.31 -15.79 -6.83
CA ILE A 162 2.95 -17.11 -6.97
C ILE A 162 4.09 -17.29 -5.96
N ARG A 163 5.00 -16.31 -5.89
CA ARG A 163 6.16 -16.35 -4.99
C ARG A 163 5.73 -16.47 -3.52
N PHE A 164 4.81 -15.61 -3.11
CA PHE A 164 4.33 -15.58 -1.74
C PHE A 164 3.46 -16.80 -1.40
N LEU A 165 2.66 -17.31 -2.34
CA LEU A 165 1.92 -18.57 -2.17
C LEU A 165 2.84 -19.74 -1.85
N LYS A 166 3.98 -19.85 -2.56
CA LYS A 166 4.98 -20.89 -2.29
C LYS A 166 5.54 -20.76 -0.88
N TYR A 167 6.01 -19.57 -0.51
CA TYR A 167 6.51 -19.28 0.83
C TYR A 167 5.48 -19.61 1.92
N TYR A 168 4.26 -19.09 1.78
CA TYR A 168 3.21 -19.23 2.77
C TYR A 168 2.76 -20.69 2.92
N SER A 169 2.72 -21.44 1.82
CA SER A 169 2.39 -22.87 1.85
C SER A 169 3.46 -23.70 2.56
N HIS A 170 4.75 -23.39 2.36
CA HIS A 170 5.83 -24.04 3.13
C HIS A 170 5.71 -23.76 4.62
N LEU A 171 5.42 -22.51 4.97
CA LEU A 171 5.26 -22.10 6.36
C LEU A 171 4.07 -22.81 7.04
N ILE A 172 2.94 -22.95 6.35
CA ILE A 172 1.81 -23.78 6.81
C ILE A 172 2.20 -25.25 7.00
N ALA A 173 2.98 -25.83 6.08
CA ALA A 173 3.42 -27.21 6.17
C ALA A 173 4.33 -27.43 7.38
N ASP A 174 5.27 -26.52 7.62
CA ASP A 174 6.17 -26.58 8.76
C ASP A 174 5.44 -26.40 10.10
N LEU A 175 4.38 -25.56 10.15
CA LEU A 175 3.48 -25.49 11.31
C LEU A 175 2.75 -26.80 11.56
N LYS A 176 2.22 -27.44 10.50
CA LYS A 176 1.57 -28.76 10.62
C LYS A 176 2.53 -29.85 11.11
N GLN A 177 3.82 -29.71 10.82
CA GLN A 177 4.89 -30.62 11.27
C GLN A 177 5.50 -30.21 12.62
N LYS A 178 4.99 -29.15 13.29
CA LYS A 178 5.50 -28.61 14.56
C LYS A 178 6.99 -28.23 14.53
N LYS A 179 7.53 -27.88 13.36
CA LYS A 179 8.94 -27.46 13.22
C LYS A 179 9.24 -26.11 13.86
N PHE A 180 8.21 -25.30 14.10
CA PHE A 180 8.31 -24.07 14.89
C PHE A 180 6.96 -23.71 15.53
N LYS A 181 6.97 -22.84 16.53
CA LYS A 181 5.77 -22.26 17.15
C LYS A 181 5.71 -20.76 16.85
N LEU A 182 4.55 -20.27 16.45
CA LEU A 182 4.27 -18.84 16.38
C LEU A 182 4.08 -18.31 17.81
N THR A 183 5.09 -17.64 18.35
CA THR A 183 4.94 -16.89 19.60
C THR A 183 4.14 -15.62 19.31
N SER A 184 2.93 -15.53 19.85
CA SER A 184 2.23 -14.25 19.93
C SER A 184 3.00 -13.35 20.89
N SER A 185 3.59 -12.26 20.41
CA SER A 185 4.03 -11.19 21.29
C SER A 185 2.80 -10.69 22.06
N GLN A 186 2.80 -10.89 23.36
CA GLN A 186 1.89 -10.22 24.28
C GLN A 186 2.28 -8.75 24.29
N HIS A 187 1.40 -7.89 23.77
CA HIS A 187 1.31 -6.48 24.16
C HIS A 187 -0.16 -6.08 24.13
#